data_AF-A0A8C7E7N0-F1
#
_entry.id   AF-A0A8C7E7N0-F1
#
_cell.length_a   1.000
_cell.length_b   1.000
_cell.length_c   1.000
_cell.angle_alpha   90.00
_cell.angle_beta   90.00
_cell.angle_gamma   90.00
#
_symmetry.space_group_name_H-M   'P 1'
#
loop_
_entity.id
_entity.type
_entity.pdbx_description
1 polymer ?
#
loop_
_entity_poly.entity_id
_entity_poly.type
_entity_poly.pdbx_seq_one_letter_code
_entity_poly.pdbx_strand_id
1 'polypeptide(L)' 'CFEQEEKHNSCFVMSARYLVHLYYQICQIDWDYSCEPPLIKGTHYGPDIAQSINLDSSQHSPCFISDYLWNLVNTSW' A
#
# COMPACT_ATOMS: atom_id res chain seq x y z
N CYS A 1 13.51 -28.36 18.14
CA CYS A 1 12.32 -27.52 18.46
C CYS A 1 12.59 -26.02 18.46
N PHE A 2 13.80 -25.51 18.76
CA PHE A 2 14.12 -24.08 18.60
C PHE A 2 14.39 -23.65 17.14
N GLU A 3 14.88 -24.54 16.27
CA GLU A 3 15.20 -24.22 14.87
C GLU A 3 13.97 -24.10 13.95
N GLN A 4 12.81 -24.62 14.37
CA GLN A 4 11.57 -24.54 13.57
C GLN A 4 10.88 -23.18 13.69
N GLU A 5 11.11 -22.43 14.78
CA GLU A 5 10.45 -21.15 15.05
C GLU A 5 11.09 -19.99 14.28
N GLU A 6 12.43 -19.99 14.15
CA GLU A 6 13.17 -19.00 13.36
C GLU A 6 12.91 -19.12 11.84
N LYS A 7 12.78 -20.35 11.33
CA LYS A 7 12.51 -20.59 9.91
C LYS A 7 11.11 -20.09 9.51
N HIS A 8 10.13 -20.20 10.41
CA HIS A 8 8.78 -19.66 10.20
C HIS A 8 8.81 -18.14 10.12
N ASN A 9 9.53 -17.49 11.04
CA ASN A 9 9.68 -16.04 11.07
C ASN A 9 10.37 -15.51 9.81
N SER A 10 11.48 -16.11 9.39
CA SER A 10 12.20 -15.69 8.17
C SER A 10 11.37 -15.88 6.89
N CYS A 11 10.68 -17.03 6.76
CA CYS A 11 9.79 -17.28 5.63
C CYS A 11 8.65 -16.25 5.55
N PHE A 12 8.04 -15.92 6.69
CA PHE A 12 6.97 -14.93 6.79
C PHE A 12 7.45 -13.51 6.51
N VAL A 13 8.61 -13.11 7.02
CA VAL A 13 9.19 -11.79 6.74
C VAL A 13 9.55 -11.65 5.27
N MET A 14 10.06 -12.70 4.63
CA MET A 14 10.31 -12.70 3.18
C MET A 14 9.02 -12.59 2.37
N SER A 15 7.95 -13.30 2.75
CA SER A 15 6.66 -13.20 2.05
C SER A 15 6.01 -11.84 2.23
N ALA A 16 6.06 -11.26 3.43
CA ALA A 16 5.55 -9.92 3.70
C ALA A 16 6.30 -8.85 2.89
N ARG A 17 7.65 -8.92 2.84
CA ARG A 17 8.46 -8.02 2.02
C ARG A 17 8.13 -8.13 0.54
N TYR A 18 7.97 -9.35 0.05
CA TYR A 18 7.57 -9.60 -1.32
C TYR A 18 6.20 -8.97 -1.63
N LEU A 19 5.20 -9.17 -0.76
CA LEU A 19 3.86 -8.61 -0.96
C LEU A 19 3.88 -7.09 -0.95
N VAL A 20 4.53 -6.47 0.03
CA VAL A 20 4.66 -5.00 0.10
C VAL A 20 5.34 -4.47 -1.16
N HIS A 21 6.41 -5.12 -1.62
CA HIS A 21 7.10 -4.72 -2.84
C HIS A 21 6.21 -4.88 -4.08
N LEU A 22 5.46 -5.98 -4.18
CA LEU A 22 4.53 -6.23 -5.28
C LEU A 22 3.41 -5.16 -5.32
N TYR A 23 2.81 -4.84 -4.19
CA TYR A 23 1.80 -3.78 -4.11
C TYR A 23 2.37 -2.42 -4.53
N TYR A 24 3.60 -2.11 -4.12
CA TYR A 24 4.26 -0.88 -4.57
C TYR A 24 4.51 -0.87 -6.09
N GLN A 25 4.95 -1.98 -6.69
CA GLN A 25 5.17 -2.06 -8.14
C GLN A 25 3.87 -1.85 -8.93
N ILE A 26 2.74 -2.36 -8.42
CA ILE A 26 1.44 -2.24 -9.07
C ILE A 26 0.86 -0.84 -8.88
N CYS A 27 0.78 -0.38 -7.64
CA CYS A 27 0.04 0.84 -7.32
C CYS A 27 0.91 2.09 -7.35
N GLN A 28 2.23 1.97 -7.19
CA GLN A 28 3.18 3.09 -7.11
C GLN A 28 2.83 4.11 -6.02
N ILE A 29 2.23 3.64 -4.92
CA ILE A 29 1.88 4.47 -3.76
C ILE A 29 2.85 4.20 -2.62
N ASP A 30 3.44 5.28 -2.10
CA ASP A 30 4.16 5.30 -0.82
C ASP A 30 3.25 5.85 0.28
N TRP A 31 3.04 5.06 1.33
CA TRP A 31 2.09 5.40 2.41
C TRP A 31 2.79 6.12 3.56
N ASP A 32 2.14 7.16 4.10
CA ASP A 32 2.58 7.85 5.30
C ASP A 32 2.11 7.08 6.54
N TYR A 33 3.01 6.29 7.14
CA TYR A 33 2.71 5.51 8.34
C TYR A 33 2.75 6.33 9.65
N SER A 34 3.03 7.62 9.58
CA SER A 34 3.07 8.50 10.75
C SER A 34 1.72 9.17 11.06
N CYS A 35 0.71 8.96 10.22
CA CYS A 35 -0.62 9.54 10.42
C CYS A 35 -1.56 8.66 11.26
N GLU A 36 -2.67 9.27 11.69
CA GLU A 36 -3.73 8.57 12.43
C GLU A 36 -4.37 7.46 11.58
N PRO A 37 -4.78 6.31 12.18
CA PRO A 37 -5.35 5.18 11.44
C PRO A 37 -6.51 5.48 10.49
N PRO A 38 -7.47 6.38 10.80
CA PRO A 38 -8.54 6.69 9.84
C PRO A 38 -8.03 7.47 8.62
N LEU A 39 -6.85 8.09 8.68
CA LEU A 39 -6.29 8.87 7.59
C LEU A 39 -5.55 7.96 6.62
N ILE A 40 -6.02 7.90 5.38
CA ILE A 40 -5.34 7.25 4.28
C ILE A 40 -4.50 8.33 3.59
N LYS A 41 -3.21 8.34 3.90
CA LYS A 41 -2.28 9.39 3.45
C LYS A 41 -1.06 8.78 2.79
N GLY A 42 -0.64 9.35 1.66
CA GLY A 42 0.49 8.86 0.89
C GLY A 42 0.81 9.71 -0.32
N THR A 43 1.73 9.24 -1.14
CA THR A 43 2.12 9.86 -2.42
C THR A 43 2.09 8.82 -3.52
N HIS A 44 1.38 9.10 -4.61
CA HIS A 44 1.36 8.28 -5.82
C HIS A 44 2.42 8.79 -6.81
N TYR A 45 3.33 7.91 -7.23
CA TYR A 45 4.43 8.19 -8.14
C TYR A 45 4.18 7.53 -9.50
N GLY A 46 3.20 8.04 -10.25
CA GLY A 46 2.97 7.65 -11.64
C GLY A 46 4.04 8.17 -12.61
N PRO A 47 3.88 7.96 -13.93
CA PRO A 47 4.80 8.49 -14.96
C PRO A 47 4.80 10.03 -15.04
N ASP A 48 3.80 10.69 -14.43
CA ASP A 48 3.63 12.14 -14.40
C ASP A 48 4.12 12.74 -13.06
N ILE A 49 3.60 13.91 -12.72
CA ILE A 49 3.87 14.60 -11.44
C ILE A 49 3.30 13.78 -10.29
N ALA A 50 4.09 13.60 -9.22
CA ALA A 50 3.66 12.92 -8.01
C ALA A 50 2.40 13.55 -7.40
N GLN A 51 1.43 12.73 -7.03
CA GLN A 51 0.14 13.16 -6.51
C GLN A 51 0.00 12.81 -5.03
N SER A 52 -0.38 13.79 -4.21
CA SER A 52 -0.64 13.55 -2.78
C SER A 52 -2.01 12.89 -2.57
N ILE A 53 -2.04 11.85 -1.75
CA ILE A 53 -3.27 11.19 -1.27
C ILE A 53 -3.51 11.64 0.18
N ASN A 54 -4.72 12.09 0.48
CA ASN A 54 -5.14 12.46 1.82
C ASN A 54 -6.67 12.30 1.95
N LEU A 55 -7.11 11.14 2.43
CA LEU A 55 -8.53 10.79 2.58
C LEU A 55 -8.82 10.38 4.03
N ASP A 56 -9.99 10.76 4.54
CA ASP A 56 -10.49 10.26 5.81
C ASP A 56 -11.43 9.07 5.58
N SER A 57 -10.97 7.87 5.95
CA SER A 57 -11.72 6.62 5.78
C SER A 57 -13.01 6.56 6.60
N SER A 58 -13.20 7.43 7.59
CA SER A 58 -14.46 7.54 8.33
C SER A 58 -15.58 8.25 7.54
N GLN A 59 -15.20 9.03 6.52
CA GLN A 59 -16.13 9.83 5.71
C GLN A 59 -16.45 9.20 4.35
N HIS A 60 -15.78 8.08 4.02
CA HIS A 60 -15.88 7.44 2.72
C HIS A 60 -16.16 5.95 2.85
N SER A 61 -16.92 5.40 1.91
CA SER A 61 -17.13 3.95 1.88
C SER A 61 -15.85 3.23 1.43
N PRO A 62 -15.63 1.98 1.87
CA PRO A 62 -14.49 1.17 1.42
C PRO A 62 -14.43 1.00 -0.10
N CYS A 63 -15.59 0.90 -0.76
CA CYS A 63 -15.67 0.80 -2.23
C CYS A 63 -15.18 2.10 -2.89
N PHE A 64 -15.65 3.26 -2.43
CA PHE A 64 -15.21 4.54 -2.96
C PHE A 64 -13.70 4.74 -2.82
N ILE A 65 -13.14 4.40 -1.66
CA ILE A 65 -11.70 4.49 -1.41
C ILE A 65 -10.94 3.59 -2.38
N SER A 66 -11.41 2.35 -2.56
CA SER A 66 -10.78 1.39 -3.46
C SER A 66 -10.83 1.89 -4.91
N ASP A 67 -12.00 2.34 -5.38
CA ASP A 67 -12.19 2.89 -6.73
C ASP A 67 -11.30 4.12 -6.96
N TYR A 68 -11.23 5.03 -5.98
CA TYR A 68 -10.37 6.20 -6.05
C TYR A 68 -8.90 5.81 -6.22
N LEU A 69 -8.39 4.88 -5.39
CA LEU A 69 -6.99 4.47 -5.43
C LEU A 69 -6.65 3.73 -6.74
N TRP A 70 -7.54 2.87 -7.23
CA TRP A 70 -7.32 2.15 -8.49
C TRP A 70 -7.35 3.06 -9.70
N ASN A 71 -8.13 4.15 -9.66
CA ASN A 71 -8.14 5.16 -10.74
C ASN A 71 -6.83 5.96 -10.85
N LEU A 72 -5.96 5.94 -9.83
CA LEU A 72 -4.63 6.55 -9.91
C LEU A 72 -3.66 5.70 -10.75
N VAL A 73 -3.86 4.38 -10.77
CA VAL A 73 -2.96 3.44 -11.43
C VAL A 73 -3.11 3.58 -12.94
N ASN A 74 -2.00 3.75 -13.64
CA ASN A 74 -2.01 3.84 -15.10
C ASN A 74 -2.43 2.49 -15.71
N THR A 75 -3.38 2.52 -16.64
CA THR A 75 -3.97 1.34 -17.30
C THR A 75 -3.57 1.21 -18.78
N SER A 76 -2.69 2.09 -19.28
CA SER A 76 -2.11 1.97 -20.63
C SER A 76 -1.15 0.78 -20.73
N TRP A 77 -1.21 0.02 -21.82
CA TRP A 77 -0.39 -1.17 -22.10
C TRP A 77 0.65 -0.92 -23.20
#